data_AF-S3LAD6-F1
#
_entry.id   AF-S3LAD6-F1
#
_cell.length_a   1.000
_cell.length_b   1.000
_cell.length_c   1.000
_cell.angle_alpha   90.00
_cell.angle_beta   90.00
_cell.angle_gamma   90.00
#
_symmetry.space_group_name_H-M   'P 1'
#
loop_
_entity.id
_entity.type
_entity.pdbx_description
1 polymer ?
#
loop_
_entity_poly.entity_id
_entity_poly.type
_entity_poly.pdbx_seq_one_letter_code
_entity_poly.pdbx_strand_id
1 'polypeptide(L)'
;MDFAERLEIKDNIIINHVIGKKPKAEKDGVMYFYGNNIQANIGDDIRMYTDLQAGTKKPLTQLVEEGLVPVPEGKKLNEAGTGFEDMSEAEKVAAGLIQLKPDEKIEGAYIVRKTEKELYQEGLLGKEEYNAYIDRQREAAYRQEADPLGMQAMRGDIDKSEWLAKIAEIKQRYPKAE
;
A
#
# COMPACT_ATOMS: atom_id res chain seq x y z
N MET A 1 -20.21 -55.87 -8.87
CA MET A 1 -19.89 -54.70 -9.71
C MET A 1 -19.15 -53.75 -8.81
N ASP A 2 -17.89 -53.49 -9.13
CA ASP A 2 -17.04 -52.72 -8.23
C ASP A 2 -17.31 -51.25 -8.49
N PHE A 3 -18.03 -50.64 -7.55
CA PHE A 3 -18.21 -49.20 -7.48
C PHE A 3 -17.00 -48.60 -6.79
N ALA A 4 -16.48 -47.52 -7.34
CA ALA A 4 -15.38 -46.78 -6.79
C ALA A 4 -15.65 -45.29 -6.91
N GLU A 5 -15.18 -44.55 -5.93
CA GLU A 5 -15.06 -43.11 -6.01
C GLU A 5 -13.70 -42.78 -6.64
N ARG A 6 -13.70 -41.82 -7.58
CA ARG A 6 -12.48 -41.41 -8.27
C ARG A 6 -12.51 -39.95 -8.69
N LEU A 7 -11.34 -39.35 -8.80
CA LEU A 7 -11.10 -38.11 -9.51
C LEU A 7 -10.56 -38.40 -10.91
N GLU A 8 -11.03 -37.65 -11.90
CA GLU A 8 -10.41 -37.54 -13.21
C GLU A 8 -9.61 -36.23 -13.24
N ILE A 9 -8.30 -36.31 -13.48
CA ILE A 9 -7.38 -35.17 -13.40
C ILE A 9 -6.68 -35.01 -14.76
N LYS A 10 -6.65 -33.79 -15.27
CA LYS A 10 -5.96 -33.45 -16.52
C LYS A 10 -5.17 -32.15 -16.32
N ASP A 11 -3.90 -32.13 -16.73
CA ASP A 11 -3.02 -30.96 -16.59
C ASP A 11 -2.96 -30.44 -15.13
N ASN A 12 -2.95 -31.36 -14.16
CA ASN A 12 -3.07 -31.11 -12.71
C ASN A 12 -4.42 -30.57 -12.23
N ILE A 13 -5.38 -30.31 -13.11
CA ILE A 13 -6.71 -29.82 -12.73
C ILE A 13 -7.67 -30.99 -12.57
N ILE A 14 -8.41 -31.00 -11.47
CA ILE A 14 -9.49 -31.97 -11.24
C ILE A 14 -10.64 -31.61 -12.19
N ILE A 15 -10.88 -32.43 -13.21
CA ILE A 15 -11.93 -32.18 -14.21
C ILE A 15 -13.25 -32.88 -13.86
N ASN A 16 -13.21 -33.94 -13.04
CA ASN A 16 -14.41 -34.65 -12.63
C ASN A 16 -14.22 -35.40 -11.31
N HIS A 17 -15.31 -35.58 -10.57
CA HIS A 17 -15.39 -36.38 -9.34
C HIS A 17 -16.58 -37.32 -9.47
N VAL A 18 -16.31 -38.63 -9.52
CA VAL A 18 -17.30 -39.64 -9.90
C VAL A 18 -17.36 -40.76 -8.88
N ILE A 19 -18.56 -41.02 -8.35
CA ILE A 19 -18.87 -42.23 -7.58
C ILE A 19 -19.67 -43.14 -8.52
N GLY A 20 -19.07 -44.25 -8.94
CA GLY A 20 -19.71 -45.10 -9.94
C GLY A 20 -18.94 -46.37 -10.28
N LYS A 21 -19.41 -47.09 -11.29
CA LYS A 21 -18.69 -48.26 -11.81
C LYS A 21 -17.31 -47.83 -12.30
N LYS A 22 -16.30 -48.62 -12.00
CA LYS A 22 -14.95 -48.41 -12.54
C LYS A 22 -14.99 -48.41 -14.08
N PRO A 23 -14.36 -47.45 -14.76
CA PRO A 23 -14.31 -47.43 -16.22
C PRO A 23 -13.63 -48.71 -16.74
N LYS A 24 -14.11 -49.22 -17.88
CA LYS A 24 -13.52 -50.40 -18.53
C LYS A 24 -12.14 -50.10 -19.16
N ALA A 25 -11.95 -48.85 -19.59
CA ALA A 25 -10.70 -48.32 -20.12
C ALA A 25 -10.57 -46.85 -19.66
N GLU A 26 -9.39 -46.48 -19.20
CA GLU A 26 -9.05 -45.12 -18.80
C GLU A 26 -8.73 -44.27 -20.03
N LYS A 27 -9.10 -42.98 -19.99
CA LYS A 27 -8.86 -42.04 -21.09
C LYS A 27 -7.37 -41.68 -21.14
N ASP A 28 -6.81 -41.64 -22.35
CA ASP A 28 -5.43 -41.18 -22.55
C ASP A 28 -5.28 -39.70 -22.15
N GLY A 29 -4.16 -39.37 -21.49
CA GLY A 29 -3.91 -38.03 -20.95
C GLY A 29 -4.75 -37.61 -19.74
N VAL A 30 -5.54 -38.52 -19.15
CA VAL A 30 -6.28 -38.28 -17.91
C VAL A 30 -5.75 -39.20 -16.82
N MET A 31 -5.33 -38.62 -15.70
CA MET A 31 -4.94 -39.35 -14.51
C MET A 31 -6.19 -39.68 -13.69
N TYR A 32 -6.28 -40.92 -13.22
CA TYR A 32 -7.36 -41.39 -12.36
C TYR A 32 -6.83 -41.60 -10.94
N PHE A 33 -7.38 -40.85 -9.98
CA PHE A 33 -7.09 -41.03 -8.56
C PHE A 33 -8.28 -41.74 -7.91
N TYR A 34 -8.06 -42.96 -7.39
CA TYR A 34 -9.10 -43.75 -6.72
C TYR A 34 -8.92 -43.66 -5.22
N GLY A 35 -10.02 -43.47 -4.50
CA GLY A 35 -10.01 -43.35 -3.04
C GLY A 35 -11.42 -43.53 -2.48
N ASN A 36 -11.55 -43.34 -1.17
CA ASN A 36 -12.84 -43.34 -0.49
C ASN A 36 -13.03 -42.01 0.23
N ASN A 37 -14.23 -41.44 0.13
CA ASN A 37 -14.61 -40.18 0.76
C ASN A 37 -13.68 -39.01 0.38
N ILE A 38 -13.44 -38.84 -0.92
CA ILE A 38 -12.55 -37.80 -1.46
C ILE A 38 -13.21 -36.43 -1.27
N GLN A 39 -12.50 -35.50 -0.62
CA GLN A 39 -13.02 -34.16 -0.32
C GLN A 39 -12.43 -33.06 -1.23
N ALA A 40 -11.65 -33.42 -2.26
CA ALA A 40 -11.12 -32.45 -3.21
C ALA A 40 -12.22 -31.93 -4.16
N ASN A 41 -12.10 -30.68 -4.61
CA ASN A 41 -13.12 -30.03 -5.43
C ASN A 41 -12.77 -30.10 -6.91
N ILE A 42 -13.79 -30.18 -7.76
CA ILE A 42 -13.63 -30.03 -9.20
C ILE A 42 -13.16 -28.59 -9.51
N GLY A 43 -12.20 -28.46 -10.43
CA GLY A 43 -11.58 -27.21 -10.85
C GLY A 43 -10.32 -26.82 -10.07
N ASP A 44 -10.06 -27.44 -8.91
CA ASP A 44 -8.83 -27.18 -8.15
C ASP A 44 -7.61 -27.85 -8.82
N ASP A 45 -6.45 -27.23 -8.66
CA ASP A 45 -5.15 -27.82 -9.01
C ASP A 45 -4.71 -28.78 -7.89
N ILE A 46 -4.38 -30.03 -8.23
CA ILE A 46 -4.02 -31.07 -7.27
C ILE A 46 -2.78 -30.70 -6.44
N ARG A 47 -1.90 -29.84 -6.96
CA ARG A 47 -0.67 -29.39 -6.27
C ARG A 47 -0.97 -28.48 -5.08
N MET A 48 -2.20 -27.97 -4.99
CA MET A 48 -2.65 -27.18 -3.85
C MET A 48 -2.91 -28.03 -2.60
N TYR A 49 -2.98 -29.35 -2.73
CA TYR A 49 -3.29 -30.26 -1.63
C TYR A 49 -2.02 -30.84 -1.00
N THR A 50 -1.99 -30.91 0.33
CA THR A 50 -1.06 -31.79 1.07
C THR A 50 -1.59 -33.21 1.12
N ASP A 51 -2.92 -33.35 1.22
CA ASP A 51 -3.64 -34.61 1.12
C ASP A 51 -4.86 -34.43 0.20
N LEU A 52 -4.74 -34.98 -1.00
CA LEU A 52 -5.78 -34.91 -2.04
C LEU A 52 -7.05 -35.67 -1.64
N GLN A 53 -6.93 -36.78 -0.90
CA GLN A 53 -8.09 -37.57 -0.50
C GLN A 53 -8.86 -36.88 0.62
N ALA A 54 -8.15 -36.43 1.67
CA ALA A 54 -8.77 -35.71 2.78
C ALA A 54 -9.22 -34.29 2.40
N GLY A 55 -8.79 -33.78 1.23
CA GLY A 55 -9.08 -32.40 0.79
C GLY A 55 -8.30 -31.34 1.56
N THR A 56 -7.23 -31.74 2.26
CA THR A 56 -6.41 -30.82 3.05
C THR A 56 -5.51 -30.00 2.12
N LYS A 57 -5.77 -28.70 2.05
CA LYS A 57 -4.97 -27.76 1.25
C LYS A 57 -3.71 -27.33 2.01
N LYS A 58 -2.66 -26.99 1.26
CA LYS A 58 -1.47 -26.33 1.79
C LYS A 58 -1.84 -24.97 2.41
N PRO A 59 -1.04 -24.46 3.36
CA PRO A 59 -1.19 -23.09 3.86
C PRO A 59 -1.13 -22.06 2.72
N LEU A 60 -1.89 -20.97 2.86
CA LEU A 60 -1.95 -19.93 1.81
C LEU A 60 -0.57 -19.30 1.54
N THR A 61 0.27 -19.15 2.56
CA THR A 61 1.67 -18.70 2.45
C THR A 61 2.43 -19.53 1.41
N GLN A 62 2.38 -20.85 1.55
CA GLN A 62 3.05 -21.79 0.66
C GLN A 62 2.44 -21.78 -0.73
N LEU A 63 1.11 -21.67 -0.85
CA LEU A 63 0.44 -21.59 -2.15
C LEU A 63 0.83 -20.33 -2.94
N VAL A 64 1.01 -19.21 -2.26
CA VAL A 64 1.47 -17.95 -2.87
C VAL A 64 2.94 -18.05 -3.27
N GLU A 65 3.79 -18.61 -2.41
CA GLU A 65 5.22 -18.81 -2.68
C GLU A 65 5.46 -19.75 -3.88
N GLU A 66 4.68 -20.83 -3.98
CA GLU A 66 4.72 -21.77 -5.10
C GLU A 66 4.04 -21.23 -6.37
N GLY A 67 3.43 -20.04 -6.33
CA GLY A 67 2.73 -19.42 -7.46
C GLY A 67 1.44 -20.14 -7.87
N LEU A 68 0.89 -20.99 -6.99
CA LEU A 68 -0.39 -21.69 -7.21
C LEU A 68 -1.59 -20.80 -6.91
N VAL A 69 -1.41 -19.79 -6.05
CA VAL A 69 -2.41 -18.75 -5.77
C VAL A 69 -1.78 -17.38 -6.01
N PRO A 70 -2.30 -16.59 -6.97
CA PRO A 70 -1.82 -15.23 -7.18
C PRO A 70 -2.29 -14.32 -6.05
N VAL A 71 -1.43 -13.38 -5.65
CA VAL A 71 -1.83 -12.28 -4.76
C VAL A 71 -2.68 -11.29 -5.56
N PRO A 72 -3.90 -10.95 -5.11
CA PRO A 72 -4.72 -9.94 -5.79
C PRO A 72 -4.00 -8.59 -5.86
N GLU A 73 -4.24 -7.85 -6.94
CA GLU A 73 -3.65 -6.52 -7.13
C GLU A 73 -4.02 -5.57 -5.99
N GLY A 74 -3.03 -4.84 -5.47
CA GLY A 74 -3.22 -3.90 -4.36
C GLY A 74 -3.41 -4.56 -3.00
N LYS A 75 -3.24 -5.88 -2.89
CA LYS A 75 -3.29 -6.64 -1.64
C LYS A 75 -1.96 -7.29 -1.32
N LYS A 76 -1.78 -7.62 -0.04
CA LYS A 76 -0.67 -8.40 0.49
C LYS A 76 -1.20 -9.50 1.40
N LEU A 77 -0.37 -10.49 1.67
CA LEU A 77 -0.70 -11.51 2.66
C LEU A 77 -0.75 -10.89 4.06
N ASN A 78 -1.75 -11.24 4.86
CA ASN A 78 -1.81 -10.81 6.25
C ASN A 78 -0.71 -11.48 7.09
N GLU A 79 -0.41 -10.93 8.26
CA GLU A 79 0.64 -11.48 9.15
C GLU A 79 0.40 -12.94 9.55
N ALA A 80 -0.86 -13.34 9.68
CA ALA A 80 -1.24 -14.70 10.01
C ALA A 80 -1.05 -15.69 8.84
N GLY A 81 -0.84 -15.22 7.62
CA GLY A 81 -0.70 -16.08 6.44
C GLY A 81 -1.99 -16.81 6.04
N THR A 82 -3.14 -16.32 6.49
CA THR A 82 -4.46 -16.95 6.31
C THR A 82 -5.34 -16.22 5.30
N GLY A 83 -4.98 -15.01 4.90
CA GLY A 83 -5.76 -14.21 3.97
C GLY A 83 -5.00 -13.03 3.40
N PHE A 84 -5.72 -12.23 2.61
CA PHE A 84 -5.18 -11.03 1.98
C PHE A 84 -5.76 -9.76 2.62
N GLU A 85 -4.91 -8.79 2.87
CA GLU A 85 -5.25 -7.45 3.35
C GLU A 85 -4.83 -6.38 2.34
N ASP A 86 -5.45 -5.20 2.43
CA ASP A 86 -5.14 -4.10 1.52
C ASP A 86 -3.77 -3.51 1.83
N MET A 87 -2.99 -3.26 0.77
CA MET A 87 -1.71 -2.55 0.90
C MET A 87 -1.95 -1.09 1.26
N SER A 88 -1.05 -0.54 2.08
CA SER A 88 -0.96 0.91 2.30
C SER A 88 -0.59 1.64 1.00
N GLU A 89 -0.79 2.96 0.96
CA GLU A 89 -0.43 3.76 -0.22
C GLU A 89 1.07 3.68 -0.51
N ALA A 90 1.91 3.73 0.53
CA ALA A 90 3.34 3.57 0.41
C ALA A 90 3.74 2.21 -0.20
N GLU A 91 3.08 1.13 0.22
CA GLU A 91 3.30 -0.21 -0.33
C GLU A 91 2.84 -0.29 -1.79
N LYS A 92 1.72 0.35 -2.14
CA LYS A 92 1.24 0.43 -3.52
C LYS A 92 2.19 1.22 -4.42
N VAL A 93 2.81 2.28 -3.90
CA VAL A 93 3.86 3.02 -4.62
C VAL A 93 5.10 2.14 -4.82
N ALA A 94 5.55 1.42 -3.78
CA ALA A 94 6.69 0.50 -3.88
C ALA A 94 6.44 -0.65 -4.86
N ALA A 95 5.20 -1.14 -4.95
CA ALA A 95 4.77 -2.14 -5.91
C ALA A 95 4.58 -1.58 -7.35
N GLY A 96 4.76 -0.27 -7.55
CA GLY A 96 4.56 0.40 -8.84
C GLY A 96 3.10 0.55 -9.28
N LEU A 97 2.15 0.21 -8.40
CA LEU A 97 0.70 0.33 -8.66
C LEU A 97 0.22 1.79 -8.61
N ILE A 98 0.93 2.62 -7.84
CA ILE A 98 0.70 4.06 -7.78
C ILE A 98 1.99 4.78 -8.17
N GLN A 99 1.87 5.74 -9.08
CA GLN A 99 2.95 6.66 -9.42
C GLN A 99 2.75 7.96 -8.64
N LEU A 100 3.77 8.37 -7.89
CA LEU A 100 3.75 9.64 -7.16
C LEU A 100 3.78 10.81 -8.15
N LYS A 101 2.99 11.84 -7.87
CA LYS A 101 3.17 13.12 -8.56
C LYS A 101 4.46 13.81 -8.10
N PRO A 102 5.02 14.74 -8.90
CA PRO A 102 6.21 15.47 -8.51
C PRO A 102 6.08 16.23 -7.18
N ASP A 103 4.87 16.71 -6.85
CA ASP A 103 4.56 17.46 -5.65
C ASP A 103 4.16 16.59 -4.45
N GLU A 104 4.25 15.26 -4.57
CA GLU A 104 3.91 14.29 -3.54
C GLU A 104 5.15 13.56 -3.02
N LYS A 105 5.08 13.09 -1.77
CA LYS A 105 6.10 12.25 -1.13
C LYS A 105 5.42 11.21 -0.23
N ILE A 106 6.17 10.19 0.16
CA ILE A 106 5.72 9.22 1.16
C ILE A 106 6.14 9.68 2.55
N GLU A 107 5.17 9.76 3.46
CA GLU A 107 5.43 9.88 4.90
C GLU A 107 4.73 8.72 5.64
N GLY A 108 5.54 7.76 6.09
CA GLY A 108 5.03 6.53 6.71
C GLY A 108 4.25 5.69 5.70
N ALA A 109 2.96 5.48 5.98
CA ALA A 109 2.07 4.68 5.15
C ALA A 109 1.26 5.50 4.11
N TYR A 110 1.39 6.82 4.13
CA TYR A 110 0.53 7.75 3.39
C TYR A 110 1.30 8.55 2.34
N ILE A 111 0.59 8.92 1.27
CA ILE A 111 1.05 9.91 0.31
C ILE A 111 0.66 11.30 0.83
N VAL A 112 1.67 12.15 1.01
CA VAL A 112 1.47 13.54 1.46
C VAL A 112 2.03 14.52 0.44
N ARG A 113 1.46 15.71 0.39
CA ARG A 113 1.98 16.79 -0.43
C ARG A 113 3.28 17.33 0.18
N LYS A 114 4.28 17.59 -0.66
CA LYS A 114 5.50 18.29 -0.28
C LYS A 114 5.18 19.71 0.18
N THR A 115 5.97 20.18 1.15
CA THR A 115 5.92 21.57 1.62
C THR A 115 6.37 22.53 0.53
N GLU A 116 5.96 23.80 0.60
CA GLU A 116 6.38 24.83 -0.36
C GLU A 116 7.90 25.01 -0.38
N LYS A 117 8.57 24.76 0.75
CA LYS A 117 10.03 24.77 0.83
C LYS A 117 10.66 23.62 0.04
N GLU A 118 10.15 22.40 0.20
CA GLU A 118 10.62 21.23 -0.56
C GLU A 118 10.37 21.43 -2.06
N LEU A 119 9.18 21.90 -2.43
CA LEU A 119 8.85 22.21 -3.83
C LEU A 119 9.79 23.26 -4.43
N TYR A 120 10.15 24.30 -3.67
CA TYR A 120 11.12 25.30 -4.13
C TYR A 120 12.53 24.72 -4.29
N GLN A 121 13.01 23.92 -3.33
CA GLN A 121 14.33 23.29 -3.39
C GLN A 121 14.48 22.32 -4.56
N GLU A 122 13.39 21.64 -4.92
CA GLU A 122 13.33 20.74 -6.07
C GLU A 122 13.07 21.46 -7.40
N GLY A 123 12.91 22.79 -7.39
CA GLY A 123 12.64 23.60 -8.59
C GLY A 123 11.23 23.44 -9.16
N LEU A 124 10.32 22.83 -8.40
CA LEU A 124 8.91 22.66 -8.77
C LEU A 124 8.06 23.88 -8.45
N LEU A 125 8.53 24.76 -7.56
CA LEU A 125 7.90 26.03 -7.21
C LEU A 125 8.78 27.20 -7.65
N GLY A 126 8.20 28.20 -8.31
CA GLY A 126 8.92 29.40 -8.72
C GLY A 126 9.34 30.27 -7.53
N LYS A 127 10.40 31.07 -7.71
CA LYS A 127 10.86 32.04 -6.70
C LYS A 127 9.76 33.01 -6.28
N GLU A 128 8.99 33.53 -7.23
CA GLU A 128 7.91 34.49 -6.97
C GLU A 128 6.81 33.87 -6.11
N GLU A 129 6.41 32.65 -6.43
CA GLU A 129 5.39 31.90 -5.70
C GLU A 129 5.86 31.53 -4.29
N TYR A 130 7.11 31.10 -4.15
CA TYR A 130 7.72 30.84 -2.85
C TYR A 130 7.80 32.10 -1.99
N ASN A 131 8.23 33.23 -2.57
CA ASN A 131 8.30 34.50 -1.85
C ASN A 131 6.91 35.02 -1.47
N ALA A 132 5.89 34.82 -2.31
CA ALA A 132 4.50 35.14 -1.98
C ALA A 132 3.98 34.28 -0.82
N TYR A 133 4.34 33.00 -0.76
CA TYR A 133 4.05 32.16 0.40
C TYR A 133 4.74 32.68 1.67
N ILE A 134 6.03 33.01 1.59
CA ILE A 134 6.79 33.57 2.72
C ILE A 134 6.20 34.89 3.21
N ASP A 135 5.72 35.75 2.29
CA ASP A 135 5.06 37.00 2.67
C ASP A 135 3.79 36.77 3.49
N ARG A 136 2.96 35.78 3.12
CA ARG A 136 1.77 35.42 3.92
C ARG A 136 2.15 34.90 5.31
N GLN A 137 3.20 34.08 5.41
CA GLN A 137 3.69 33.57 6.69
C GLN A 137 4.21 34.70 7.59
N ARG A 138 4.96 35.65 7.01
CA ARG A 138 5.46 36.83 7.73
C ARG A 138 4.32 37.75 8.17
N GLU A 139 3.35 38.03 7.31
CA GLU A 139 2.20 38.88 7.65
C GLU A 139 1.42 38.31 8.84
N ALA A 140 1.16 37.00 8.83
CA ALA A 140 0.52 36.32 9.95
C ALA A 140 1.35 36.43 11.24
N ALA A 141 2.66 36.19 11.17
CA ALA A 141 3.55 36.30 12.32
C ALA A 141 3.68 37.74 12.84
N TYR A 142 3.72 38.75 11.96
CA TYR A 142 3.74 40.14 12.37
C TYR A 142 2.47 40.51 13.14
N ARG A 143 1.30 40.14 12.60
CA ARG A 143 0.01 40.40 13.26
C ARG A 143 -0.09 39.76 14.64
N GLN A 144 0.47 38.57 14.80
CA GLN A 144 0.39 37.81 16.06
C GLN A 144 1.46 38.22 17.08
N GLU A 145 2.69 38.48 16.64
CA GLU A 145 3.85 38.59 17.53
C GLU A 145 4.49 39.99 17.54
N ALA A 146 4.57 40.68 16.41
CA ALA A 146 5.31 41.94 16.30
C ALA A 146 4.42 43.17 16.51
N ASP A 147 3.21 43.20 15.94
CA ASP A 147 2.31 44.34 16.00
C ASP A 147 1.89 44.70 17.45
N PRO A 148 1.60 43.73 18.34
CA PRO A 148 1.33 44.04 19.75
C PRO A 148 2.52 44.73 20.45
N LEU A 149 3.75 44.26 20.17
CA LEU A 149 4.98 44.88 20.69
C LEU A 149 5.20 46.28 20.11
N GLY A 150 4.88 46.48 18.83
CA GLY A 150 4.90 47.79 18.19
C GLY A 150 4.00 48.80 18.90
N MET A 151 2.78 48.39 19.28
CA MET A 151 1.85 49.22 20.03
C MET A 151 2.37 49.54 21.44
N GLN A 152 3.02 48.59 22.12
CA GLN A 152 3.66 48.82 23.42
C GLN A 152 4.84 49.79 23.31
N ALA A 153 5.70 49.61 22.30
CA ALA A 153 6.84 50.48 22.07
C ALA A 153 6.40 51.93 21.77
N MET A 154 5.31 52.11 21.01
CA MET A 154 4.74 53.45 20.73
C MET A 154 4.19 54.15 21.99
N ARG A 155 3.71 53.39 22.98
CA ARG A 155 3.28 53.95 24.27
C ARG A 155 4.44 54.19 25.24
N GLY A 156 5.64 53.72 24.91
CA GLY A 156 6.81 53.77 25.79
C GLY A 156 6.83 52.66 26.85
N ASP A 157 6.00 51.62 26.71
CA ASP A 157 5.92 50.49 27.65
C ASP A 157 7.16 49.58 27.54
N ILE A 158 7.78 49.52 26.36
CA ILE A 158 8.98 48.73 26.05
C ILE A 158 9.96 49.54 25.19
N ASP A 159 11.23 49.13 25.16
CA ASP A 159 12.21 49.72 24.25
C ASP A 159 11.94 49.30 22.79
N LYS A 160 12.10 50.24 21.86
CA LYS A 160 11.87 50.00 20.41
C LYS A 160 12.75 48.86 19.86
N SER A 161 13.92 48.63 20.44
CA SER A 161 14.82 47.54 20.04
C SER A 161 14.19 46.16 20.25
N GLU A 162 13.34 45.97 21.26
CA GLU A 162 12.64 44.70 21.49
C GLU A 162 11.67 44.37 20.35
N TRP A 163 10.89 45.37 19.90
CA TRP A 163 10.02 45.23 18.73
C TRP A 163 10.80 44.94 17.44
N LEU A 164 11.90 45.68 17.21
CA LEU A 164 12.75 45.47 16.02
C LEU A 164 13.44 44.10 16.04
N ALA A 165 13.86 43.62 17.21
CA ALA A 165 14.44 42.28 17.37
C ALA A 165 13.42 41.20 17.00
N LYS A 166 12.16 41.35 17.41
CA LYS A 166 11.09 40.44 17.00
C LYS A 166 10.83 40.45 15.49
N ILE A 167 10.84 41.63 14.85
CA ILE A 167 10.72 41.71 13.38
C ILE A 167 11.89 41.00 12.69
N ALA A 168 13.12 41.18 13.18
CA ALA A 168 14.31 40.53 12.64
C ALA A 168 14.24 38.99 12.79
N GLU A 169 13.81 38.50 13.96
CA GLU A 169 13.60 37.07 14.20
C GLU A 169 12.56 36.47 13.24
N ILE A 170 11.41 37.11 13.05
CA ILE A 170 10.38 36.65 12.09
C ILE A 170 10.94 36.58 10.66
N LYS A 171 11.75 37.56 10.24
CA LYS A 171 12.38 37.54 8.92
C LYS A 171 13.38 36.40 8.77
N GLN A 172 14.12 36.07 9.83
CA GLN A 172 15.04 34.95 9.88
C GLN A 172 14.30 33.61 9.87
N ARG A 173 13.16 33.52 10.56
CA ARG A 173 12.31 32.31 10.61
C ARG A 173 11.68 31.99 9.26
N TYR A 174 11.30 33.01 8.50
CA TYR A 174 10.73 32.88 7.15
C TYR A 174 11.60 33.60 6.12
N PRO A 175 12.73 33.05 5.68
CA PRO A 175 13.62 33.69 4.70
C PRO A 175 13.00 33.70 3.31
N LYS A 176 13.19 34.78 2.56
CA LYS A 176 12.85 34.85 1.14
C LYS A 176 13.98 34.24 0.31
N ALA A 177 13.62 33.68 -0.84
CA ALA A 177 14.57 33.27 -1.86
C ALA A 177 15.17 34.49 -2.57
N GLU A 178 16.50 34.45 -2.78
CA GLU A 178 17.31 35.51 -3.41
C GLU A 178 17.24 35.56 -4.94
#